data_AF-M2YJG9-F1
#
_entry.id   AF-M2YJG9-F1
#
_cell.length_a   1.000
_cell.length_b   1.000
_cell.length_c   1.000
_cell.angle_alpha   90.00
_cell.angle_beta   90.00
_cell.angle_gamma   90.00
#
_symmetry.space_group_name_H-M   'P 1'
#
loop_
_entity.id
_entity.type
_entity.pdbx_description
1 polymer ?
#
loop_
_entity_poly.entity_id
_entity_poly.type
_entity_poly.pdbx_seq_one_letter_code
_entity_poly.pdbx_strand_id
1 'polypeptide(L)'
;MLDKGRYDVWFFSRVGWFESTIERGQAVLLEEAKVLKSLLEQGKVGRERYDVLAEKLKGDFEVMRTETRRLARVFEENGEAGDD
;
A
#
# COMPACT_ATOMS: atom_id res chain seq x y z
N MET A 1 -21.90 -20.97 -6.31
CA MET A 1 -21.79 -19.49 -6.24
C MET A 1 -21.32 -19.16 -4.83
N LEU A 2 -20.16 -18.52 -4.69
CA LEU A 2 -19.82 -17.85 -3.44
C LEU A 2 -20.93 -16.82 -3.17
N ASP A 3 -21.48 -16.85 -1.97
CA ASP A 3 -22.59 -15.99 -1.52
C ASP A 3 -22.08 -14.55 -1.46
N LYS A 4 -22.12 -13.85 -2.60
CA LYS A 4 -21.51 -12.52 -2.81
C LYS A 4 -21.94 -11.53 -1.71
N GLY A 5 -23.20 -11.58 -1.29
CA GLY A 5 -23.74 -10.72 -0.23
C GLY A 5 -23.08 -10.88 1.15
N ARG A 6 -22.58 -12.08 1.51
CA ARG A 6 -21.82 -12.24 2.77
C ARG A 6 -20.39 -11.70 2.68
N TYR A 7 -19.79 -11.78 1.49
CA TYR A 7 -18.44 -11.32 1.27
C TYR A 7 -18.37 -9.79 1.22
N ASP A 8 -19.39 -9.15 0.63
CA ASP A 8 -19.52 -7.71 0.55
C ASP A 8 -19.65 -7.08 1.95
N VAL A 9 -20.55 -7.57 2.80
CA VAL A 9 -20.72 -7.05 4.18
C VAL A 9 -19.42 -7.18 4.99
N TRP A 10 -18.74 -8.32 4.90
CA TRP A 10 -17.47 -8.53 5.60
C TRP A 10 -16.38 -7.59 5.06
N PHE A 11 -16.28 -7.43 3.74
CA PHE A 11 -15.28 -6.59 3.11
C PHE A 11 -15.48 -5.11 3.46
N PHE A 12 -16.69 -4.57 3.28
CA PHE A 12 -17.00 -3.17 3.57
C PHE A 12 -16.86 -2.83 5.05
N SER A 13 -17.15 -3.77 5.96
CA SER A 13 -16.89 -3.60 7.40
C SER A 13 -15.41 -3.42 7.76
N ARG A 14 -14.49 -3.76 6.84
CA ARG A 14 -13.03 -3.75 7.03
C ARG A 14 -12.27 -2.79 6.13
N VAL A 15 -12.94 -2.04 5.26
CA VAL A 15 -12.29 -1.10 4.32
C VAL A 15 -11.35 -0.15 5.05
N GLY A 16 -11.80 0.50 6.13
CA GLY A 16 -10.95 1.40 6.92
C GLY A 16 -9.73 0.71 7.56
N TRP A 17 -9.82 -0.59 7.88
CA TRP A 17 -8.67 -1.36 8.36
C TRP A 17 -7.67 -1.65 7.23
N PHE A 18 -8.18 -1.95 6.02
CA PHE A 18 -7.32 -2.14 4.84
C PHE A 18 -6.61 -0.83 4.46
N GLU A 19 -7.31 0.30 4.43
CA GLU A 19 -6.72 1.62 4.17
C GLU A 19 -5.59 1.93 5.15
N SER A 20 -5.88 1.84 6.46
CA SER A 20 -4.87 2.08 7.51
C SER A 20 -3.66 1.14 7.41
N THR A 21 -3.87 -0.10 6.97
CA THR A 21 -2.78 -1.06 6.81
C THR A 21 -1.91 -0.74 5.60
N ILE A 22 -2.50 -0.31 4.48
CA ILE A 22 -1.77 0.13 3.29
C ILE A 22 -0.98 1.41 3.61
N GLU A 23 -1.59 2.39 4.27
CA GLU A 23 -0.93 3.64 4.69
C GLU A 23 0.26 3.39 5.61
N ARG A 24 0.12 2.47 6.59
CA ARG A 24 1.24 2.06 7.45
C ARG A 24 2.36 1.42 6.65
N GLY A 25 2.02 0.57 5.67
CA GLY A 25 3.01 -0.02 4.76
C GLY A 25 3.78 1.04 3.99
N GLN A 26 3.08 2.04 3.44
CA GLN A 26 3.69 3.17 2.74
C GLN A 26 4.63 3.97 3.65
N ALA A 27 4.24 4.22 4.90
CA ALA A 27 5.08 4.91 5.87
C ALA A 27 6.38 4.14 6.18
N VAL A 28 6.30 2.82 6.33
CA VAL A 28 7.48 1.96 6.54
C VAL A 28 8.43 2.05 5.34
N LEU A 29 7.91 1.95 4.11
CA LEU A 29 8.73 2.05 2.90
C LEU A 29 9.46 3.40 2.79
N LEU A 30 8.82 4.49 3.21
CA LEU A 30 9.45 5.82 3.25
C LEU A 30 10.56 5.89 4.31
N GLU A 31 10.37 5.29 5.48
CA GLU A 31 11.42 5.21 6.49
C GLU A 31 12.60 4.35 6.02
N GLU A 32 12.33 3.21 5.39
CA GLU A 32 13.38 2.37 4.80
C GLU A 32 14.17 3.12 3.71
N ALA A 33 13.50 3.94 2.89
CA ALA A 33 14.18 4.78 1.89
C ALA A 33 15.10 5.82 2.54
N LYS A 34 14.68 6.43 3.66
CA LYS A 34 15.53 7.36 4.44
C LYS A 34 16.75 6.65 5.01
N VAL A 35 16.56 5.46 5.59
CA VAL A 35 17.65 4.63 6.12
C VAL A 35 18.62 4.24 5.00
N LEU A 36 18.12 3.78 3.85
CA LEU A 36 18.94 3.40 2.71
C LEU A 36 19.79 4.58 2.20
N LYS A 37 19.22 5.78 2.13
CA LYS A 37 19.96 7.00 1.78
C LYS A 37 21.08 7.27 2.79
N SER A 38 20.79 7.18 4.09
CA SER A 38 21.80 7.36 5.14
C SER A 38 22.92 6.31 5.05
N LEU A 39 22.61 5.06 4.71
CA LEU A 39 23.61 4.02 4.51
C LEU A 39 24.54 4.30 3.31
N LEU A 40 24.01 4.87 2.23
CA LEU A 40 24.82 5.35 1.10
C LEU A 40 25.73 6.50 1.52
N GLU A 41 25.20 7.50 2.22
CA GLU A 41 25.97 8.65 2.71
C GLU A 41 27.09 8.26 3.68
N GLN A 42 26.86 7.21 4.49
CA GLN A 42 27.86 6.63 5.38
C GLN A 42 28.86 5.69 4.67
N GLY A 43 28.71 5.48 3.35
CA GLY A 43 29.54 4.54 2.59
C GLY A 43 29.34 3.07 2.95
N LYS A 44 28.28 2.74 3.69
CA LYS A 44 27.95 1.36 4.12
C LYS A 44 27.32 0.53 2.99
N VAL A 45 26.81 1.20 1.96
CA VAL A 45 26.28 0.60 0.74
C VAL A 45 26.89 1.32 -0.47
N GLY A 46 27.40 0.55 -1.43
CA GLY A 46 27.90 1.08 -2.71
C GLY A 46 26.77 1.54 -3.62
N ARG A 47 27.09 2.41 -4.58
CA ARG A 47 26.09 3.07 -5.44
C ARG A 47 25.21 2.09 -6.23
N GLU A 48 25.80 1.07 -6.84
CA GLU A 48 25.06 0.06 -7.60
C GLU A 48 24.01 -0.67 -6.74
N ARG A 49 24.41 -1.11 -5.54
CA ARG A 49 23.49 -1.77 -4.61
C ARG A 49 22.42 -0.81 -4.09
N TYR A 50 22.77 0.46 -3.87
CA TYR A 50 21.79 1.49 -3.53
C TYR A 50 20.73 1.64 -4.63
N ASP A 51 21.15 1.78 -5.89
CA ASP A 51 20.23 2.02 -7.01
C ASP A 51 19.24 0.84 -7.17
N VAL A 52 19.69 -0.41 -7.03
CA VAL A 52 18.82 -1.60 -7.07
C VAL A 52 17.80 -1.59 -5.92
N LEU A 53 18.24 -1.29 -4.70
CA LEU A 53 17.35 -1.27 -3.53
C LEU A 53 16.37 -0.10 -3.58
N ALA A 54 16.80 1.05 -4.08
CA ALA A 54 15.96 2.22 -4.25
C ALA A 54 14.85 1.97 -5.28
N GLU A 55 15.17 1.33 -6.42
CA GLU A 55 14.17 0.99 -7.42
C GLU A 55 13.16 -0.04 -6.91
N LYS A 56 13.62 -1.02 -6.11
CA LYS A 56 12.71 -1.96 -5.45
C LYS A 56 11.75 -1.27 -4.49
N LEU A 57 12.25 -0.42 -3.59
CA LEU A 57 11.43 0.34 -2.64
C LEU A 57 10.41 1.22 -3.34
N LYS A 58 10.80 1.85 -4.45
CA LYS A 58 9.91 2.64 -5.29
C LYS A 58 8.81 1.77 -5.92
N GLY A 59 9.16 0.62 -6.47
CA GLY A 59 8.19 -0.34 -7.02
C GLY A 59 7.19 -0.82 -5.98
N ASP A 60 7.66 -1.20 -4.79
CA ASP A 60 6.80 -1.64 -3.68
C ASP A 60 5.84 -0.52 -3.23
N PHE A 61 6.32 0.74 -3.20
CA PHE A 61 5.49 1.90 -2.89
C PHE A 61 4.42 2.16 -3.96
N GLU A 62 4.78 2.04 -5.25
CA GLU A 62 3.84 2.19 -6.37
C GLU A 62 2.74 1.11 -6.36
N VAL A 63 3.08 -0.12 -5.99
CA VAL A 63 2.11 -1.19 -5.78
C VAL A 63 1.12 -0.80 -4.68
N MET A 64 1.61 -0.40 -3.50
CA MET A 64 0.73 0.02 -2.40
C MET A 64 -0.17 1.20 -2.79
N ARG A 65 0.38 2.20 -3.50
CA ARG A 65 -0.40 3.33 -4.01
C ARG A 65 -1.49 2.91 -4.99
N THR A 66 -1.22 1.90 -5.81
CA THR A 66 -2.20 1.33 -6.73
C THR A 66 -3.32 0.60 -5.99
N GLU A 67 -2.97 -0.17 -4.96
CA GLU A 67 -3.94 -0.87 -4.13
C GLU A 67 -4.82 0.09 -3.32
N THR A 68 -4.29 1.22 -2.82
CA THR A 68 -5.12 2.28 -2.22
C THR A 68 -6.18 2.78 -3.19
N ARG A 69 -5.80 3.05 -4.46
CA ARG A 69 -6.75 3.52 -5.48
C ARG A 69 -7.78 2.47 -5.85
N ARG A 70 -7.38 1.19 -5.92
CA ARG A 70 -8.31 0.09 -6.17
C ARG A 70 -9.31 -0.06 -5.04
N LEU A 71 -8.86 0.05 -3.79
CA LEU A 71 -9.73 0.01 -2.63
C LEU A 71 -10.75 1.16 -2.64
N ALA A 72 -10.29 2.38 -2.89
CA ALA A 72 -11.17 3.55 -3.03
C ALA A 72 -12.22 3.35 -4.13
N ARG A 73 -11.80 2.87 -5.31
CA ARG A 73 -12.71 2.60 -6.43
C ARG A 73 -13.76 1.54 -6.10
N VAL A 74 -13.36 0.44 -5.44
CA VAL A 74 -14.30 -0.62 -5.02
C VAL A 74 -15.29 -0.08 -3.99
N PHE A 75 -14.85 0.81 -3.10
CA PHE A 75 -15.72 1.48 -2.14
C PHE A 75 -16.69 2.45 -2.81
N GLU A 76 -16.25 3.27 -3.76
CA GLU A 76 -17.13 4.17 -4.53
C GLU A 76 -18.16 3.39 -5.36
N GLU A 77 -17.75 2.31 -6.03
CA GLU A 77 -18.63 1.54 -6.92
C GLU A 77 -19.71 0.71 -6.17
N ASN A 78 -19.51 0.39 -4.89
CA ASN A 78 -20.36 -0.56 -4.15
C ASN A 78 -20.82 -0.07 -2.76
N GLY A 79 -20.20 0.98 -2.22
CA GLY A 79 -20.49 1.53 -0.90
C GLY A 79 -21.67 2.51 -0.87
N GLU A 80 -22.07 3.08 -2.02
CA GLU A 80 -23.26 3.94 -2.13
C GLU A 80 -24.58 3.15 -2.27
N ALA A 81 -24.54 1.83 -2.52
CA ALA A 81 -25.74 1.01 -2.72
C ALA A 81 -26.45 0.60 -1.40
N GLY A 82 -26.10 1.22 -0.26
CA GLY A 82 -26.51 0.80 1.08
C GLY A 82 -27.41 1.76 1.86
N ASP A 83 -27.84 2.88 1.27
CA ASP A 83 -28.82 3.81 1.87
C ASP A 83 -30.10 3.85 1.01
N ASP A 84 -30.97 2.86 1.18
CA ASP A 84 -32.41 2.91 0.90
C ASP A 84 -33.16 1.82 1.71
#